data_AF-A0A533UHY9-F1
#
_entry.id   AF-A0A533UHY9-F1
#
_cell.length_a   1.000
_cell.length_b   1.000
_cell.length_c   1.000
_cell.angle_alpha   90.00
_cell.angle_beta   90.00
_cell.angle_gamma   90.00
#
_symmetry.space_group_name_H-M   'P 1'
#
loop_
_entity.id
_entity.type
_entity.pdbx_description
1 polymer ?
#
loop_
_entity_poly.entity_id
_entity_poly.type
_entity_poly.pdbx_seq_one_letter_code
_entity_poly.pdbx_strand_id
1 'polypeptide(L)' 'MLSQWIQRVGSVVPRGFSRYFILEVLKKNPSTGKDIINKAIAQSGGRWKPSPGLIYPLLGRLLDENLIEETKDGKYQ' A
#
# COMPACT_ATOMS: atom_id res chain seq x y z
N MET A 1 13.46 18.57 16.57
CA MET A 1 12.55 19.54 15.92
C MET A 1 11.59 18.85 14.94
N LEU A 2 12.05 18.26 13.83
CA LEU A 2 11.16 17.64 12.83
C LEU A 2 10.44 16.36 13.33
N SER A 3 11.16 15.50 14.06
CA SER A 3 10.66 14.22 14.56
C SER A 3 9.51 14.37 15.56
N GLN A 4 9.50 15.41 16.39
CA GLN A 4 8.39 15.68 17.31
C GLN A 4 7.14 16.21 16.58
N TRP A 5 7.28 16.92 15.46
CA TRP A 5 6.15 17.33 14.63
C TRP A 5 5.52 16.13 13.89
N ILE A 6 6.36 15.23 13.36
CA ILE A 6 5.92 13.98 12.72
C ILE A 6 5.20 13.06 13.70
N GLN A 7 5.59 13.04 14.98
CA GLN A 7 4.88 12.29 16.03
C GLN A 7 3.49 12.88 16.36
N ARG A 8 3.27 14.18 16.10
CA ARG A 8 1.98 14.85 16.32
C ARG A 8 1.01 14.69 15.16
N VAL A 9 1.51 14.54 13.93
CA VAL A 9 0.67 14.24 12.76
C VAL A 9 0.55 12.73 12.61
N GLY A 10 -0.67 12.17 12.64
CA GLY A 10 -0.88 10.72 12.63
C GLY A 10 -0.25 9.98 11.43
N SER A 11 0.03 10.67 10.33
CA SER A 11 0.84 10.17 9.21
C SER A 11 1.31 11.33 8.32
N VAL A 12 2.55 11.27 7.82
CA VAL A 12 3.07 12.18 6.77
C VAL A 12 2.63 11.76 5.37
N VAL A 13 2.01 10.58 5.25
CA VAL A 13 1.49 10.05 3.99
C VAL A 13 0.10 10.65 3.75
N PRO A 14 -0.15 11.31 2.60
CA PRO A 14 -1.45 11.89 2.31
C PRO A 14 -2.58 10.86 2.37
N ARG A 15 -3.77 11.29 2.81
CA ARG A 15 -4.97 10.44 2.77
C ARG A 15 -5.20 9.96 1.33
N GLY A 16 -5.51 8.68 1.18
CA GLY A 16 -5.73 8.05 -0.11
C GLY A 16 -4.46 7.65 -0.88
N PHE A 17 -3.27 8.11 -0.48
CA PHE A 17 -2.02 7.77 -1.18
C PHE A 17 -1.77 6.25 -1.18
N SER A 18 -1.96 5.57 -0.05
CA SER A 18 -1.76 4.11 0.04
C SER A 18 -2.63 3.35 -0.94
N ARG A 19 -3.87 3.81 -1.12
CA ARG A 19 -4.83 3.22 -2.06
C ARG A 19 -4.39 3.44 -3.50
N TYR A 20 -4.05 4.68 -3.84
CA TYR A 20 -3.50 5.02 -5.16
C TYR A 20 -2.26 4.18 -5.48
N PHE A 21 -1.33 4.07 -4.53
CA PHE A 21 -0.11 3.30 -4.70
C PHE A 21 -0.36 1.82 -4.97
N ILE A 22 -1.29 1.19 -4.24
CA ILE A 22 -1.67 -0.21 -4.48
C ILE A 22 -2.18 -0.38 -5.90
N LEU A 23 -3.15 0.43 -6.32
CA LEU A 23 -3.73 0.37 -7.67
C LEU A 23 -2.67 0.56 -8.76
N GLU A 24 -1.76 1.52 -8.57
CA GLU A 24 -0.66 1.77 -9.52
C GLU A 24 0.35 0.62 -9.60
N VAL A 25 0.60 -0.08 -8.48
CA VAL A 25 1.43 -1.29 -8.47
C VAL A 25 0.76 -2.43 -9.22
N LEU A 26 -0.53 -2.67 -8.96
CA LEU A 26 -1.29 -3.79 -9.53
C LEU A 26 -1.55 -3.60 -11.02
N LYS A 27 -1.85 -2.37 -11.45
CA LYS A 27 -1.95 -1.99 -12.86
C LYS A 27 -0.71 -2.35 -13.68
N LYS A 28 0.47 -2.34 -13.06
CA LYS A 28 1.74 -2.66 -13.74
C LYS A 28 2.05 -4.15 -13.73
N ASN A 29 1.81 -4.83 -12.61
CA ASN A 29 2.13 -6.24 -12.46
C ASN A 29 1.33 -6.87 -11.32
N PRO A 30 0.76 -8.07 -11.52
CA PRO A 30 0.13 -8.82 -10.46
C PRO A 30 1.09 -9.03 -9.28
N SER A 31 0.65 -8.72 -8.07
CA SER A 31 1.52 -8.64 -6.89
C SER A 31 0.83 -9.17 -5.63
N THR A 32 1.59 -9.76 -4.71
CA THR A 32 1.08 -10.09 -3.37
C THR A 32 1.07 -8.86 -2.46
N GLY A 33 0.36 -8.92 -1.33
CA GLY A 33 0.42 -7.86 -0.31
C GLY A 33 1.84 -7.59 0.20
N LYS A 34 2.67 -8.65 0.32
CA LYS A 34 4.08 -8.54 0.68
C LYS A 34 4.89 -7.81 -0.38
N ASP A 35 4.66 -8.09 -1.66
CA ASP A 35 5.35 -7.43 -2.77
C ASP A 35 5.01 -5.94 -2.83
N ILE A 36 3.76 -5.57 -2.59
CA ILE A 36 3.32 -4.17 -2.49
C ILE A 36 4.09 -3.44 -1.37
N ILE A 37 4.19 -4.05 -0.18
CA ILE A 37 4.95 -3.47 0.94
C ILE A 37 6.42 -3.30 0.54
N ASN A 38 7.03 -4.32 -0.04
CA ASN A 38 8.43 -4.28 -0.47
C ASN A 38 8.68 -3.19 -1.54
N LYS A 39 7.78 -3.05 -2.51
CA LYS A 39 7.84 -2.00 -3.53
C LYS A 39 7.71 -0.61 -2.91
N ALA A 40 6.81 -0.42 -1.94
CA ALA A 40 6.67 0.85 -1.23
C ALA A 40 7.96 1.25 -0.51
N ILE A 41 8.60 0.30 0.18
CA ILE A 41 9.88 0.51 0.87
C ILE A 41 10.97 0.84 -0.16
N ALA A 42 11.09 0.06 -1.23
CA ALA A 42 12.12 0.25 -2.25
C ALA A 42 11.98 1.60 -2.99
N GLN A 43 10.79 1.93 -3.49
CA GLN A 43 10.55 3.16 -4.25
C GLN A 43 10.66 4.42 -3.40
N SER A 44 10.35 4.33 -2.10
CA SER A 44 10.49 5.47 -1.18
C SER A 44 11.90 5.63 -0.62
N GLY A 45 12.85 4.76 -0.97
CA GLY A 45 14.18 4.73 -0.34
C GLY A 45 14.09 4.48 1.17
N GLY A 46 13.12 3.67 1.61
CA GLY A 46 12.86 3.33 3.01
C GLY A 46 12.11 4.38 3.82
N ARG A 47 11.74 5.52 3.22
CA ARG A 47 11.04 6.62 3.91
C ARG A 47 9.60 6.28 4.27
N TRP A 48 8.97 5.38 3.52
CA TRP A 48 7.63 4.88 3.79
C TRP A 48 7.64 3.35 3.87
N LYS A 49 7.23 2.84 5.04
CA LYS A 49 7.12 1.41 5.31
C LYS A 49 5.68 1.12 5.77
N PRO A 50 4.72 0.92 4.84
CA PRO A 50 3.35 0.64 5.23
C PRO A 50 3.28 -0.69 6.00
N SER A 51 2.47 -0.73 7.05
CA SER A 51 2.30 -1.94 7.85
C SER A 51 1.40 -2.96 7.14
N PRO A 52 1.56 -4.26 7.43
CA PRO A 52 0.60 -5.30 7.03
C PRO A 52 -0.85 -4.94 7.37
N GLY A 53 -1.09 -4.41 8.57
CA GLY A 53 -2.42 -4.00 9.04
C GLY A 53 -3.04 -2.81 8.27
N LEU A 54 -2.25 -2.08 7.49
CA LEU A 54 -2.75 -1.09 6.53
C LEU A 54 -3.04 -1.72 5.17
N ILE A 55 -2.14 -2.56 4.67
CA ILE A 55 -2.19 -3.08 3.29
C ILE A 55 -3.25 -4.15 3.11
N TYR A 56 -3.29 -5.18 3.96
CA TYR A 56 -4.21 -6.30 3.77
C TYR A 56 -5.69 -5.89 3.87
N PRO A 57 -6.12 -5.09 4.88
CA PRO A 57 -7.51 -4.62 4.90
C PRO A 57 -7.86 -3.72 3.72
N LEU A 58 -6.89 -2.96 3.18
CA LEU A 58 -7.13 -2.09 2.03
C LEU A 58 -7.26 -2.90 0.73
N LEU A 59 -6.52 -3.99 0.58
CA LEU A 59 -6.71 -4.94 -0.53
C LEU A 59 -8.11 -5.57 -0.48
N GLY A 60 -8.57 -5.99 0.71
CA GLY A 60 -9.94 -6.47 0.91
C GLY A 60 -10.99 -5.47 0.44
N ARG A 61 -10.88 -4.20 0.85
CA ARG A 61 -11.79 -3.14 0.39
C ARG A 61 -11.76 -2.92 -1.13
N LEU A 62 -10.58 -3.02 -1.74
CA LEU A 62 -10.45 -2.86 -3.19
C LEU A 62 -11.11 -4.02 -3.96
N LEU A 63 -11.06 -5.25 -3.41
CA LEU A 63 -11.81 -6.40 -3.94
C LEU A 63 -13.32 -6.17 -3.80
N ASP A 64 -13.78 -5.77 -2.61
CA ASP A 64 -15.21 -5.51 -2.34
C ASP A 64 -15.78 -4.43 -3.27
N GLU A 65 -14.96 -3.45 -3.63
CA GLU A 65 -15.30 -2.37 -4.57
C GLU A 65 -15.13 -2.76 -6.06
N ASN A 66 -14.71 -3.99 -6.36
CA ASN A 66 -14.44 -4.51 -7.71
C ASN A 66 -13.40 -3.69 -8.49
N LEU A 67 -12.40 -3.14 -7.80
CA LEU A 67 -11.32 -2.37 -8.43
C LEU A 67 -10.07 -3.19 -8.72
N ILE A 68 -9.95 -4.35 -8.09
CA ILE A 68 -8.89 -5.34 -8.29
C ILE A 68 -9.52 -6.73 -8.25
N GLU A 69 -8.79 -7.73 -8.73
CA GLU A 69 -9.17 -9.13 -8.65
C GLU A 69 -8.05 -9.99 -8.06
N GLU A 70 -8.40 -11.12 -7.44
CA GLU A 70 -7.44 -12.12 -6.98
C GLU A 70 -7.26 -13.22 -8.05
N THR A 71 -6.01 -13.43 -8.43
CA THR A 71 -5.59 -14.47 -9.37
C THR A 71 -5.56 -15.84 -8.68
N LYS A 72 -5.57 -16.91 -9.48
CA LYS A 72 -5.50 -18.30 -8.97
C LYS A 72 -4.23 -18.60 -8.17
N ASP A 73 -3.17 -17.81 -8.35
CA ASP A 73 -1.88 -17.96 -7.67
C ASP A 73 -1.78 -17.11 -6.38
N GLY A 74 -2.88 -16.50 -5.91
CA GLY A 74 -2.92 -15.69 -4.69
C GLY A 74 -2.28 -14.31 -4.82
N LYS A 75 -2.16 -13.80 -6.05
CA LYS A 75 -1.75 -12.41 -6.33
C LYS A 75 -2.96 -11.56 -6.68
N TYR A 76 -2.87 -10.26 -6.44
CA TYR A 76 -3.87 -9.30 -6.90
C TYR A 76 -3.47 -8.69 -8.24
N GLN A 77 -4.43 -8.26 -9.05
CA GLN A 77 -4.22 -7.46 -10.28
C GLN A 77 -5.34 -6.45 -10.51
#